data_AF-A0A1G5FZR1-F1
#
_entry.id   AF-A0A1G5FZR1-F1
#
_cell.length_a   1.000
_cell.length_b   1.000
_cell.length_c   1.000
_cell.angle_alpha   90.00
_cell.angle_beta   90.00
_cell.angle_gamma   90.00
#
_symmetry.space_group_name_H-M   'P 1'
#
loop_
_entity.id
_entity.type
_entity.pdbx_description
1 polymer ?
#
loop_
_entity_poly.entity_id
_entity_poly.type
_entity_poly.pdbx_seq_one_letter_code
_entity_poly.pdbx_strand_id
1 'polypeptide(L)'
;MSFDVKKFKKTKFQTRTEDVPVKDLSAYFEEGENPVWVVRGLTGQELGQTKEAAARNKNFAAILEAIEASTKNEKVQGLKKALGVDEVPQNIAERIEQLVLGSVEPACDTDLALMLCERFPVEFYTLTNKILELTGKGMEPGKPKGSGAMEASGQA
;
A
#
# COMPACT_ATOMS: atom_id res chain seq x y z
N MET A 1 10.45 -23.46 25.44
CA MET A 1 10.12 -22.12 25.97
C MET A 1 8.65 -21.86 25.71
N SER A 2 7.91 -21.31 26.68
CA SER A 2 6.50 -20.93 26.50
C SER A 2 6.37 -19.50 25.98
N PHE A 3 5.24 -19.19 25.34
CA PHE A 3 4.96 -17.85 24.83
C PHE A 3 4.60 -16.89 25.97
N ASP A 4 5.31 -15.75 26.06
CA ASP A 4 5.03 -14.72 27.07
C ASP A 4 3.88 -13.81 26.63
N VAL A 5 2.67 -14.20 27.02
CA VAL A 5 1.42 -13.46 26.75
C VAL A 5 1.46 -12.04 27.34
N LYS A 6 2.05 -11.86 28.52
CA LYS A 6 2.05 -10.56 29.21
C LYS A 6 2.97 -9.58 28.48
N LYS A 7 4.15 -10.03 28.05
CA LYS A 7 5.08 -9.24 27.26
C LYS A 7 4.49 -8.88 25.90
N PHE A 8 3.88 -9.83 25.20
CA PHE A 8 3.26 -9.58 23.90
C PHE A 8 2.17 -8.50 23.99
N LYS A 9 1.22 -8.62 24.94
CA LYS A 9 0.12 -7.65 25.12
C LYS A 9 0.58 -6.25 25.51
N LYS A 10 1.74 -6.11 26.15
CA LYS A 10 2.33 -4.80 26.53
C LYS A 10 3.20 -4.18 25.45
N THR A 11 3.55 -4.95 24.41
CA THR A 11 4.42 -4.48 23.34
C THR A 11 3.63 -3.53 22.43
N LYS A 12 4.19 -2.35 22.18
CA LYS A 12 3.67 -1.45 21.15
C LYS A 12 4.22 -1.91 19.81
N PHE A 13 3.34 -2.32 18.92
CA PHE A 13 3.69 -2.76 17.59
C PHE A 13 3.56 -1.61 16.59
N GLN A 14 4.42 -1.60 15.58
CA GLN A 14 4.35 -0.70 14.44
C GLN A 14 4.42 -1.51 13.15
N THR A 15 3.79 -1.00 12.09
CA THR A 15 3.91 -1.60 10.76
C THR A 15 5.35 -1.52 10.29
N ARG A 16 5.84 -2.61 9.71
CA ARG A 16 7.14 -2.60 9.03
C ARG A 16 7.03 -1.75 7.77
N THR A 17 8.09 -1.00 7.49
CA THR A 17 8.23 -0.17 6.29
C THR A 17 9.50 -0.60 5.55
N GLU A 18 9.47 -0.61 4.22
CA GLU A 18 10.63 -0.93 3.39
C GLU A 18 10.67 -0.05 2.14
N ASP A 19 11.89 0.29 1.75
CA ASP A 19 12.23 1.06 0.56
C ASP A 19 12.34 0.11 -0.63
N VAL A 20 11.47 0.30 -1.64
CA VAL A 20 11.45 -0.52 -2.85
C VAL A 20 12.05 0.27 -4.01
N PRO A 21 13.18 -0.16 -4.59
CA PRO A 21 13.73 0.48 -5.77
C PRO A 21 12.78 0.32 -6.96
N VAL A 22 12.40 1.44 -7.59
CA VAL A 22 11.47 1.50 -8.74
C VAL A 22 12.16 2.14 -9.95
N LYS A 23 13.14 1.44 -10.50
CA LYS A 23 14.06 2.00 -11.51
C LYS A 23 13.34 2.42 -12.78
N ASP A 24 12.28 1.71 -13.16
CA ASP A 24 11.52 2.01 -14.38
C ASP A 24 10.68 3.28 -14.23
N LEU A 25 10.50 3.78 -13.01
CA LEU A 25 9.83 5.04 -12.69
C LEU A 25 10.82 6.22 -12.53
N SER A 26 12.12 6.02 -12.76
CA SER A 26 13.17 7.03 -12.56
C SER A 26 12.89 8.40 -13.21
N ALA A 27 12.22 8.42 -14.36
CA ALA A 27 11.86 9.65 -15.06
C ALA A 27 10.86 10.55 -14.29
N TYR A 28 10.20 10.03 -13.26
CA TYR A 28 9.25 10.76 -12.40
C TYR A 28 9.85 11.20 -11.07
N PHE A 29 11.13 10.95 -10.83
CA PHE A 29 11.90 11.42 -9.68
C PHE A 29 12.81 12.58 -10.07
N GLU A 30 13.30 13.34 -9.09
CA GLU A 30 14.24 14.43 -9.35
C GLU A 30 15.58 13.89 -9.90
N GLU A 31 16.24 14.70 -10.72
CA GLU A 31 17.49 14.32 -11.37
C GLU A 31 18.59 14.04 -10.33
N GLY A 32 19.10 12.82 -10.32
CA GLY A 32 20.15 12.38 -9.39
C GLY A 32 19.64 11.71 -8.10
N GLU A 33 18.32 11.61 -7.91
CA GLU A 33 17.76 10.83 -6.81
C GLU A 33 17.69 9.33 -7.11
N ASN A 34 17.77 8.52 -6.06
CA ASN A 34 17.51 7.09 -6.17
C ASN A 34 15.99 6.88 -6.17
N PRO A 35 15.39 6.37 -7.26
CA PRO A 35 13.95 6.20 -7.36
C PRO A 35 13.51 5.07 -6.43
N VAL A 36 12.96 5.45 -5.28
CA VAL A 36 12.53 4.55 -4.22
C VAL A 36 11.07 4.83 -3.89
N TRP A 37 10.32 3.75 -3.73
CA TRP A 37 8.94 3.77 -3.28
C TRP A 37 8.86 3.15 -1.89
N VAL A 38 8.34 3.89 -0.93
CA VAL A 38 8.24 3.45 0.46
C VAL A 38 6.89 2.77 0.67
N VAL A 39 6.92 1.50 1.09
CA VAL A 39 5.71 0.71 1.38
C VAL A 39 5.73 0.15 2.79
N ARG A 40 4.56 -0.18 3.32
CA ARG A 40 4.39 -0.84 4.62
C ARG A 40 3.58 -2.11 4.56
N GLY A 41 3.74 -2.94 5.59
CA GLY A 41 2.82 -4.05 5.85
C GLY A 41 1.42 -3.56 6.24
N LEU A 42 0.42 -4.39 5.92
CA LEU A 42 -0.98 -4.18 6.29
C LEU A 42 -1.29 -4.79 7.66
N THR A 43 -2.26 -4.19 8.34
CA THR A 43 -2.93 -4.78 9.51
C THR A 43 -3.85 -5.92 9.07
N GLY A 44 -4.29 -6.75 10.03
CA GLY A 44 -5.29 -7.79 9.73
C GLY A 44 -6.63 -7.22 9.23
N GLN A 45 -7.02 -6.03 9.70
CA GLN A 45 -8.23 -5.35 9.23
C GLN A 45 -8.08 -4.87 7.79
N GLU A 46 -6.96 -4.23 7.46
CA GLU A 46 -6.65 -3.77 6.11
C GLU A 46 -6.56 -4.95 5.13
N LEU A 47 -5.92 -6.06 5.52
CA LEU A 47 -5.92 -7.29 4.71
C LEU A 47 -7.33 -7.86 4.49
N GLY A 48 -8.24 -7.66 5.45
CA GLY A 48 -9.66 -7.96 5.25
C GLY A 48 -10.31 -7.05 4.21
N GLN A 49 -10.02 -5.74 4.28
CA GLN A 49 -10.54 -4.75 3.35
C GLN A 49 -10.10 -5.00 1.91
N THR A 50 -8.84 -5.41 1.69
CA THR A 50 -8.36 -5.75 0.33
C THR A 50 -9.13 -6.93 -0.26
N LYS A 51 -9.41 -7.95 0.55
CA LYS A 51 -10.20 -9.12 0.13
C LYS A 51 -11.66 -8.75 -0.12
N GLU A 52 -12.23 -7.89 0.72
CA GLU A 52 -13.58 -7.37 0.49
C GLU A 52 -13.66 -6.51 -0.75
N ALA A 53 -12.65 -5.69 -1.06
CA ALA A 53 -12.61 -4.91 -2.30
C ALA A 53 -12.65 -5.84 -3.53
N ALA A 54 -11.87 -6.92 -3.51
CA ALA A 54 -11.91 -7.95 -4.55
C ALA A 54 -13.27 -8.66 -4.65
N ALA A 55 -13.93 -8.91 -3.52
CA ALA A 55 -15.26 -9.53 -3.48
C ALA A 55 -16.37 -8.58 -3.94
N ARG A 56 -16.32 -7.31 -3.52
CA ARG A 56 -17.19 -6.21 -3.95
C ARG A 56 -17.01 -5.91 -5.43
N ASN A 57 -15.88 -6.29 -6.02
CA ASN A 57 -15.64 -6.10 -7.44
C ASN A 57 -16.70 -6.82 -8.32
N LYS A 58 -17.36 -7.86 -7.80
CA LYS A 58 -18.52 -8.49 -8.43
C LYS A 58 -19.75 -7.57 -8.56
N ASN A 59 -19.83 -6.52 -7.74
CA ASN A 59 -20.84 -5.46 -7.78
C ASN A 59 -20.30 -4.15 -8.39
N PHE A 60 -19.06 -4.14 -8.88
CA PHE A 60 -18.40 -2.93 -9.40
C PHE A 60 -19.08 -2.44 -10.67
N ALA A 61 -19.63 -3.34 -11.50
CA ALA A 61 -20.46 -2.97 -12.66
C ALA A 61 -21.64 -2.05 -12.26
N ALA A 62 -22.34 -2.35 -11.16
CA ALA A 62 -23.47 -1.54 -10.68
C ALA A 62 -23.03 -0.19 -10.06
N ILE A 63 -21.85 -0.16 -9.42
CA ILE A 63 -21.27 1.09 -8.89
C ILE A 63 -20.72 1.94 -10.04
N LEU A 64 -20.19 1.31 -11.09
CA LEU A 64 -19.68 1.96 -12.29
C LEU A 64 -20.80 2.58 -13.12
N GLU A 65 -21.91 1.87 -13.30
CA GLU A 65 -23.14 2.41 -13.90
C GLU A 65 -23.65 3.63 -13.12
N ALA A 66 -23.61 3.60 -11.79
CA ALA A 66 -24.00 4.74 -10.95
C ALA A 66 -23.04 5.94 -11.05
N ILE A 67 -21.74 5.70 -11.24
CA ILE A 67 -20.71 6.73 -11.43
C ILE A 67 -20.75 7.30 -12.86
N GLU A 68 -21.03 6.49 -13.87
CA GLU A 68 -21.22 6.89 -15.27
C GLU A 68 -22.47 7.74 -15.47
N ALA A 69 -23.53 7.46 -14.72
CA ALA A 69 -24.71 8.34 -14.64
C ALA A 69 -24.39 9.70 -14.00
N SER A 70 -23.35 9.78 -13.16
CA SER A 70 -23.04 10.96 -12.34
C SER A 70 -21.87 11.80 -12.84
N THR A 71 -20.96 11.24 -13.66
CA THR A 71 -19.69 11.90 -14.02
C THR A 71 -19.41 11.80 -15.52
N LYS A 72 -19.56 12.92 -16.25
CA LYS A 72 -19.20 13.06 -17.68
C LYS A 72 -17.68 13.15 -17.90
N ASN A 73 -16.87 12.28 -17.30
CA ASN A 73 -15.40 12.39 -17.39
C ASN A 73 -14.83 11.27 -18.29
N GLU A 74 -14.61 11.61 -19.57
CA GLU A 74 -14.25 10.69 -20.65
C GLU A 74 -12.87 10.01 -20.47
N LYS A 75 -11.97 10.59 -19.67
CA LYS A 75 -10.61 10.07 -19.45
C LYS A 75 -10.58 8.73 -18.71
N VAL A 76 -11.49 8.54 -17.76
CA VAL A 76 -11.61 7.29 -17.00
C VAL A 76 -12.22 6.18 -17.84
N GLN A 77 -13.09 6.52 -18.81
CA GLN A 77 -13.65 5.56 -19.77
C GLN A 77 -12.61 5.09 -20.80
N GLY A 78 -11.68 5.96 -21.21
CA GLY A 78 -10.62 5.62 -22.15
C GLY A 78 -9.65 4.55 -21.63
N LEU A 79 -9.33 4.60 -20.33
CA LEU A 79 -8.46 3.63 -19.66
C LEU A 79 -9.11 2.23 -19.59
N LYS A 80 -10.41 2.17 -19.26
CA LYS A 80 -11.18 0.93 -19.19
C LYS A 80 -11.28 0.21 -20.54
N LYS A 81 -11.49 0.96 -21.63
CA LYS A 81 -11.63 0.41 -22.98
C LYS A 81 -10.31 -0.11 -23.53
N ALA A 82 -9.18 0.49 -23.13
CA ALA A 82 -7.84 0.07 -23.51
C ALA A 82 -7.42 -1.25 -22.84
N LEU A 83 -7.92 -1.53 -21.63
CA LEU A 83 -7.62 -2.76 -20.90
C LEU A 83 -8.45 -3.97 -21.37
N GLY A 84 -9.56 -3.75 -22.09
CA GLY A 84 -10.33 -4.82 -22.74
C GLY A 84 -10.96 -5.85 -21.79
N VAL A 85 -11.17 -5.50 -20.53
CA VAL A 85 -11.75 -6.41 -19.52
C VAL A 85 -13.08 -5.84 -19.01
N ASP A 86 -14.18 -6.53 -19.28
CA ASP A 86 -15.52 -6.20 -18.73
C ASP A 86 -15.56 -6.36 -17.19
N GLU A 87 -14.65 -7.15 -16.61
CA GLU A 87 -14.45 -7.31 -15.17
C GLU A 87 -12.97 -7.22 -14.82
N VAL A 88 -12.58 -6.33 -13.89
CA VAL A 88 -11.21 -6.35 -13.34
C VAL A 88 -10.99 -7.70 -12.63
N PRO A 89 -9.92 -8.45 -12.93
CA PRO A 89 -9.67 -9.72 -12.25
C PRO A 89 -9.57 -9.51 -10.73
N GLN A 90 -10.14 -10.41 -9.93
CA GLN A 90 -10.16 -10.28 -8.46
C GLN A 90 -8.78 -10.02 -7.87
N ASN A 91 -7.74 -10.65 -8.41
CA ASN A 91 -6.36 -10.43 -7.97
C ASN A 91 -5.89 -8.99 -8.18
N ILE A 92 -6.29 -8.34 -9.28
CA ILE A 92 -5.93 -6.95 -9.57
C ILE A 92 -6.68 -6.00 -8.65
N ALA A 93 -7.98 -6.22 -8.43
CA ALA A 93 -8.77 -5.42 -7.49
C ALA A 93 -8.21 -5.50 -6.07
N GLU A 94 -7.81 -6.69 -5.62
CA GLU A 94 -7.15 -6.87 -4.32
C GLU A 94 -5.83 -6.08 -4.26
N ARG A 95 -5.01 -6.17 -5.31
CA ARG A 95 -3.68 -5.54 -5.37
C ARG A 95 -3.74 -4.02 -5.46
N ILE A 96 -4.75 -3.46 -6.13
CA ILE A 96 -4.99 -2.01 -6.14
C ILE A 96 -5.23 -1.54 -4.70
N GLU A 97 -6.11 -2.21 -3.96
CA GLU A 97 -6.40 -1.85 -2.57
C GLU A 97 -5.18 -2.07 -1.66
N GLN A 98 -4.40 -3.14 -1.90
CA GLN A 98 -3.13 -3.35 -1.19
C GLN A 98 -2.18 -2.17 -1.38
N LEU A 99 -2.03 -1.67 -2.61
CA LEU A 99 -1.14 -0.55 -2.90
C LEU A 99 -1.66 0.75 -2.27
N VAL A 100 -2.96 1.03 -2.38
CA VAL A 100 -3.58 2.22 -1.77
C VAL A 100 -3.37 2.26 -0.25
N LEU A 101 -3.57 1.13 0.44
CA LEU A 101 -3.42 1.06 1.90
C LEU A 101 -1.94 0.95 2.34
N GLY A 102 -1.13 0.27 1.53
CA GLY A 102 0.26 -0.08 1.86
C GLY A 102 1.30 0.94 1.38
N SER A 103 0.94 1.90 0.53
CA SER A 103 1.85 2.96 0.09
C SER A 103 2.05 4.01 1.17
N VAL A 104 3.31 4.34 1.47
CA VAL A 104 3.67 5.38 2.44
C VAL A 104 4.15 6.62 1.69
N GLU A 105 5.09 6.45 0.76
CA GLU A 105 5.66 7.55 -0.01
C GLU A 105 6.02 7.08 -1.43
N PRO A 106 5.41 7.64 -2.48
CA PRO A 106 4.30 8.60 -2.42
C PRO A 106 3.03 7.99 -1.81
N ALA A 107 2.12 8.83 -1.29
CA ALA A 107 0.77 8.36 -0.99
C ALA A 107 0.10 7.92 -2.31
N CYS A 108 -0.50 6.73 -2.33
CA CYS A 108 -1.10 6.18 -3.54
C CYS A 108 -2.63 6.18 -3.41
N ASP A 109 -3.30 6.83 -4.36
CA ASP A 109 -4.73 6.70 -4.54
C ASP A 109 -5.07 5.62 -5.59
N THR A 110 -6.35 5.36 -5.79
CA THR A 110 -6.83 4.34 -6.74
C THR A 110 -6.45 4.69 -8.19
N ASP A 111 -6.44 5.97 -8.55
CA ASP A 111 -6.12 6.41 -9.91
C ASP A 111 -4.65 6.13 -10.25
N LEU A 112 -3.74 6.48 -9.33
CA LEU A 112 -2.31 6.18 -9.45
C LEU A 112 -2.03 4.67 -9.48
N ALA A 113 -2.72 3.90 -8.64
CA ALA A 113 -2.58 2.44 -8.63
C ALA A 113 -3.03 1.80 -9.95
N LEU A 114 -4.12 2.31 -10.56
CA LEU A 114 -4.60 1.87 -11.87
C LEU A 114 -3.61 2.25 -12.99
N MET A 115 -3.07 3.46 -12.95
CA MET A 115 -2.05 3.90 -13.91
C MET A 115 -0.78 3.05 -13.83
N LEU A 116 -0.32 2.72 -12.62
CA LEU A 116 0.80 1.79 -12.43
C LEU A 116 0.48 0.39 -12.94
N CYS A 117 -0.71 -0.13 -12.65
CA CYS A 117 -1.13 -1.44 -13.15
C CYS A 117 -1.12 -1.52 -14.68
N GLU A 118 -1.53 -0.46 -15.39
CA GLU A 118 -1.56 -0.44 -16.85
C GLU A 118 -0.19 -0.13 -17.48
N ARG A 119 0.53 0.88 -16.96
CA ARG A 119 1.73 1.44 -17.60
C ARG A 119 3.03 0.81 -17.10
N PHE A 120 3.06 0.40 -15.83
CA PHE A 120 4.22 -0.17 -15.16
C PHE A 120 3.85 -1.44 -14.37
N PRO A 121 3.28 -2.47 -15.04
CA PRO A 121 2.76 -3.65 -14.36
C PRO A 121 3.82 -4.37 -13.52
N VAL A 122 5.08 -4.42 -13.97
CA VAL A 122 6.18 -5.04 -13.20
C VAL A 122 6.40 -4.33 -11.87
N GLU A 123 6.43 -3.00 -11.86
CA GLU A 123 6.58 -2.21 -10.64
C GLU A 123 5.35 -2.34 -9.74
N PHE A 124 4.15 -2.28 -10.31
CA PHE A 124 2.90 -2.53 -9.58
C PHE A 124 2.89 -3.87 -8.84
N TYR A 125 3.30 -4.95 -9.51
CA TYR A 125 3.42 -6.26 -8.88
C TYR A 125 4.55 -6.32 -7.85
N THR A 126 5.66 -5.62 -8.09
CA THR A 126 6.80 -5.57 -7.16
C THR A 126 6.40 -4.91 -5.85
N LEU A 127 5.74 -3.75 -5.91
CA LEU A 127 5.25 -3.01 -4.76
C LEU A 127 4.22 -3.83 -3.95
N THR A 128 3.22 -4.38 -4.64
CA THR A 128 2.15 -5.14 -3.98
C THR A 128 2.64 -6.46 -3.40
N ASN A 129 3.61 -7.13 -4.05
CA ASN A 129 4.28 -8.30 -3.48
C ASN A 129 5.08 -7.94 -2.24
N LYS A 130 5.79 -6.80 -2.23
CA LYS A 130 6.51 -6.34 -1.05
C LYS A 130 5.57 -6.04 0.12
N ILE A 131 4.44 -5.39 -0.14
CA ILE A 131 3.39 -5.13 0.86
C ILE A 131 2.91 -6.45 1.48
N LEU A 132 2.65 -7.47 0.66
CA LEU A 132 2.25 -8.80 1.15
C LEU A 132 3.36 -9.49 1.95
N GLU A 133 4.61 -9.38 1.49
CA GLU A 133 5.78 -9.91 2.22
C GLU A 133 5.89 -9.28 3.63
N LEU A 134 5.80 -7.95 3.71
CA LEU A 134 5.84 -7.22 4.99
C LEU A 134 4.65 -7.57 5.88
N THR A 135 3.46 -7.73 5.29
CA THR A 135 2.24 -8.17 5.99
C THR A 135 2.45 -9.56 6.60
N GLY A 136 3.04 -10.49 5.84
CA GLY A 136 3.35 -11.85 6.30
C GLY A 136 4.38 -11.90 7.43
N LYS A 137 5.32 -10.96 7.48
CA LYS A 137 6.29 -10.79 8.58
C LYS A 137 5.66 -10.25 9.87
N GLY A 138 4.40 -9.79 9.80
CA GLY A 138 3.71 -9.12 10.90
C GLY A 138 4.38 -7.81 11.30
N MET A 139 3.78 -7.16 12.30
CA MET A 139 4.34 -5.93 12.87
C MET A 139 5.60 -6.19 13.68
N GLU A 140 6.42 -5.15 13.84
CA GLU A 140 7.59 -5.17 14.71
C GLU A 140 7.34 -4.40 16.00
N PRO A 141 7.96 -4.78 17.13
CA PRO A 141 7.98 -3.96 18.33
C PRO A 141 8.58 -2.59 18.00
N GLY A 142 7.84 -1.51 18.23
CA GLY A 142 8.35 -0.16 18.06
C GLY A 142 9.57 0.08 18.96
N LYS A 143 10.51 0.92 18.50
CA LYS A 143 11.68 1.30 19.32
C LYS A 143 11.19 1.79 20.69
N PRO A 144 11.75 1.28 21.81
CA PRO A 144 11.41 1.81 23.13
C PRO A 144 11.61 3.33 23.13
N LYS A 145 10.64 4.10 23.65
CA LYS A 145 10.90 5.51 23.96
C LYS A 145 12.10 5.51 24.92
N GLY A 146 13.22 6.09 24.50
CA GLY A 146 14.37 6.28 25.37
C GLY A 146 13.93 7.07 26.59
N SER A 147 14.01 6.47 27.77
CA SER A 147 13.84 7.19 29.02
C SER A 147 15.13 7.96 29.28
N GLY A 148 15.18 9.21 28.83
CA GLY A 148 16.36 10.06 28.95
C GLY A 148 15.97 11.46 29.43
N ALA A 149 15.67 11.61 30.72
CA ALA A 149 15.99 12.84 31.41
C ALA A 149 17.47 12.74 31.78
N MET A 150 18.34 13.31 30.95
CA MET A 150 19.76 13.49 31.27
C MET A 150 19.85 14.80 32.06
N GLU A 151 20.05 14.72 33.37
CA GLU A 151 20.44 15.89 34.17
C GLU A 151 21.77 16.42 33.61
N ALA A 152 21.76 17.69 33.22
CA ALA A 152 22.96 18.39 32.81
C ALA A 152 23.95 18.39 33.98
N SER A 153 25.04 17.65 33.84
CA SER A 153 26.14 17.66 34.80
C SER A 153 26.75 19.06 34.80
N GLY A 154 26.74 19.70 35.98
CA GLY A 154 27.27 21.04 36.19
C GLY A 154 28.78 21.13 35.88
N GLN A 155 29.17 22.23 35.24
CA GLN A 155 30.56 22.65 35.17
C GLN A 155 30.94 23.33 36.48
N ALA A 156 32.01 22.84 37.11
CA ALA A 156 32.77 23.52 38.15
C ALA A 156 34.16 23.85 37.59
#